data_AF-A0A1V3N1B8-F1
#
_entry.id   AF-A0A1V3N1B8-F1
#
_cell.length_a   1.000
_cell.length_b   1.000
_cell.length_c   1.000
_cell.angle_alpha   90.00
_cell.angle_beta   90.00
_cell.angle_gamma   90.00
#
_symmetry.space_group_name_H-M   'P 1'
#
loop_
_entity.id
_entity.type
_entity.pdbx_description
1 polymer ?
#
loop_
_entity_poly.entity_id
_entity_poly.type
_entity_poly.pdbx_seq_one_letter_code
_entity_poly.pdbx_strand_id
1 'polypeptide(L)'
;MASLTKYVSNDRPEFAVYIEDDDTVCYAYLWEEKKIVGDIWLYNSAPTPSEPEWHQKENILFLNPVEFVNENLEPFNAWSPVEVTWDFGEETVANIFLSERLIAKLTVGSRPGWSSLVTKDGPLALKL
;
A
#
# COMPACT_ATOMS: atom_id res chain seq x y z
N MET A 1 -4.22 17.70 -0.39
CA MET A 1 -2.77 17.95 -0.33
C MET A 1 -2.14 16.58 -0.21
N ALA A 2 -1.23 16.21 -1.10
CA ALA A 2 -0.54 14.93 -1.00
C ALA A 2 0.09 14.74 0.39
N SER A 3 -0.18 13.60 1.02
CA SER A 3 0.30 13.22 2.34
C SER A 3 1.31 12.09 2.23
N LEU A 4 2.40 12.17 2.97
CA LEU A 4 3.41 11.13 3.05
C LEU A 4 3.73 10.85 4.52
N THR A 5 3.41 9.64 4.97
CA THR A 5 3.68 9.19 6.33
C THR A 5 4.73 8.09 6.30
N LYS A 6 5.72 8.19 7.20
CA LYS A 6 6.84 7.25 7.29
C LYS A 6 6.80 6.47 8.60
N TYR A 7 6.85 5.15 8.51
CA TYR A 7 6.95 4.21 9.62
C TYR A 7 8.32 3.52 9.57
N VAL A 8 9.22 3.85 10.49
CA VAL A 8 10.54 3.23 10.58
C VAL A 8 10.46 2.02 11.50
N SER A 9 11.13 0.92 11.14
CA SER A 9 11.26 -0.20 12.06
C SER A 9 12.15 0.16 13.25
N ASN A 10 11.70 -0.19 14.46
CA ASN A 10 12.47 0.04 15.68
C ASN A 10 13.70 -0.88 15.79
N ASP A 11 13.59 -2.11 15.27
CA ASP A 11 14.65 -3.13 15.38
C ASP A 11 15.69 -3.00 14.25
N ARG A 12 15.26 -2.59 13.06
CA ARG A 12 16.11 -2.42 11.88
C ARG A 12 15.83 -1.10 11.17
N PRO A 13 16.48 0.01 11.58
CA PRO A 13 16.16 1.36 11.11
C PRO A 13 16.46 1.59 9.62
N GLU A 14 17.16 0.67 8.95
CA GLU A 14 17.34 0.62 7.51
C GLU A 14 16.04 0.31 6.74
N PHE A 15 15.05 -0.28 7.42
CA PHE A 15 13.72 -0.56 6.88
C PHE A 15 12.69 0.51 7.29
N ALA A 16 11.88 0.92 6.31
CA ALA A 16 10.73 1.78 6.56
C ALA A 16 9.58 1.47 5.59
N VAL A 17 8.34 1.69 6.04
CA VAL A 17 7.17 1.75 5.18
C VAL A 17 6.80 3.21 4.97
N TYR A 18 6.66 3.61 3.72
CA TYR A 18 6.14 4.90 3.33
C TYR A 18 4.71 4.71 2.83
N ILE A 19 3.77 5.49 3.36
CA ILE A 19 2.40 5.53 2.89
C ILE A 19 2.18 6.90 2.25
N GLU A 20 1.89 6.90 0.96
CA GLU A 20 1.66 8.09 0.14
C GLU A 20 0.20 8.11 -0.31
N ASP A 21 -0.48 9.22 -0.05
CA ASP A 21 -1.83 9.51 -0.57
C ASP A 21 -1.75 10.83 -1.34
N ASP A 22 -1.97 10.80 -2.65
CA ASP A 22 -1.88 11.96 -3.54
C ASP A 22 -3.23 12.66 -3.77
N ASP A 23 -4.22 12.43 -2.90
CA ASP A 23 -5.63 12.79 -3.04
C ASP A 23 -6.37 12.03 -4.18
N THR A 24 -5.68 11.20 -4.95
CA THR A 24 -6.25 10.36 -6.01
C THR A 24 -6.20 8.89 -5.61
N VAL A 25 -5.06 8.41 -5.13
CA VAL A 25 -4.82 7.02 -4.76
C VAL A 25 -3.81 6.94 -3.63
N CYS A 26 -3.96 5.92 -2.79
CA CYS A 26 -3.04 5.64 -1.70
C CYS A 26 -2.22 4.38 -1.97
N TYR A 27 -0.90 4.51 -1.88
CA TYR A 27 0.07 3.43 -2.00
C TYR A 27 0.93 3.31 -0.75
N ALA A 28 1.43 2.10 -0.51
CA ALA A 28 2.48 1.85 0.45
C ALA A 28 3.73 1.28 -0.23
N TYR A 29 4.89 1.72 0.24
CA TYR A 29 6.19 1.33 -0.27
C TYR A 29 7.06 0.79 0.86
N LEU A 30 7.59 -0.41 0.67
CA LEU A 30 8.63 -0.95 1.53
C LEU A 30 9.97 -0.40 1.06
N TRP A 31 10.71 0.17 1.99
CA TRP A 31 11.97 0.85 1.76
C TRP A 31 13.10 0.17 2.52
N GLU A 32 14.23 -0.06 1.84
CA GLU A 32 15.46 -0.62 2.40
C GLU A 32 16.65 0.20 1.86
N GLU A 33 17.53 0.71 2.74
CA GLU A 33 18.79 1.36 2.36
C GLU A 33 18.72 2.37 1.18
N LYS A 34 17.70 3.23 1.17
CA LYS A 34 17.46 4.27 0.12
C LYS A 34 16.80 3.76 -1.17
N LYS A 35 16.17 2.59 -1.16
CA LYS A 35 15.54 1.97 -2.33
C LYS A 35 14.14 1.49 -1.97
N ILE A 36 13.19 1.64 -2.89
CA ILE A 36 11.90 0.95 -2.78
C ILE A 36 12.14 -0.51 -3.15
N VAL A 37 11.92 -1.42 -2.20
CA VAL A 37 12.05 -2.87 -2.38
C VAL A 37 10.70 -3.59 -2.42
N GLY A 38 9.59 -2.88 -2.18
CA GLY A 38 8.26 -3.38 -2.48
C GLY A 38 7.23 -2.26 -2.58
N ASP A 39 6.14 -2.51 -3.27
CA ASP A 39 5.03 -1.56 -3.48
C ASP A 39 3.68 -2.26 -3.38
N ILE A 40 2.65 -1.52 -2.97
CA ILE A 40 1.27 -2.02 -2.96
C ILE A 40 0.25 -0.88 -2.96
N TRP A 41 -0.85 -1.08 -3.67
CA TRP A 41 -2.05 -0.24 -3.57
C TRP A 41 -2.83 -0.50 -2.26
N LEU A 42 -3.30 0.57 -1.62
CA LEU A 42 -4.15 0.50 -0.42
C LEU A 42 -5.62 0.83 -0.74
N TYR A 43 -5.90 2.04 -1.23
CA TYR A 43 -7.26 2.48 -1.55
C TYR A 43 -7.24 3.58 -2.63
N ASN A 44 -8.39 3.78 -3.28
CA ASN A 44 -8.62 4.89 -4.20
C ASN A 44 -9.25 6.06 -3.43
N SER A 45 -8.60 7.22 -3.38
CA SER A 45 -9.18 8.45 -2.84
C SER A 45 -10.18 9.08 -3.83
N ALA A 46 -9.92 8.92 -5.13
CA ALA A 46 -10.80 9.29 -6.21
C ALA A 46 -11.84 8.20 -6.53
N PRO A 47 -12.91 8.52 -7.29
CA PRO A 47 -13.88 7.53 -7.74
C PRO A 47 -13.20 6.33 -8.42
N THR A 48 -13.57 5.13 -7.97
CA THR A 48 -12.97 3.89 -8.48
C THR A 48 -13.33 3.70 -9.96
N PRO A 49 -12.34 3.55 -10.85
CA PRO A 49 -12.60 3.46 -12.28
C PRO A 49 -13.17 2.10 -12.66
N SER A 50 -14.04 2.09 -13.67
CA SER A 50 -14.58 0.84 -14.24
C SER A 50 -13.61 0.16 -15.20
N GLU A 51 -12.72 0.92 -15.83
CA GLU A 51 -11.71 0.44 -16.77
C GLU A 51 -10.29 0.81 -16.27
N PRO A 52 -9.27 -0.01 -16.55
CA PRO A 52 -7.91 0.31 -16.13
C PRO A 52 -7.34 1.55 -16.83
N GLU A 53 -6.74 2.46 -16.06
CA GLU A 53 -6.11 3.67 -16.59
C GLU A 53 -4.71 3.44 -17.19
N TRP A 54 -4.23 2.20 -17.26
CA TRP A 54 -2.86 1.83 -17.69
C TRP A 54 -2.49 2.28 -19.12
N HIS A 55 -3.47 2.78 -19.88
CA HIS A 55 -3.27 3.36 -21.20
C HIS A 55 -2.73 4.80 -21.16
N GLN A 56 -2.83 5.49 -20.02
CA GLN A 56 -2.35 6.86 -19.83
C GLN A 56 -0.96 6.82 -19.17
N LYS A 57 0.08 7.03 -19.99
CA LYS A 57 1.48 6.97 -19.55
C LYS A 57 1.88 8.10 -18.62
N GLU A 58 1.06 9.15 -18.50
CA GLU A 58 1.34 10.27 -17.61
C GLU A 58 1.10 9.97 -16.12
N ASN A 59 0.29 8.94 -15.79
CA ASN A 59 0.04 8.54 -14.40
C ASN A 59 1.08 7.53 -13.93
N ILE A 60 1.82 7.91 -12.87
CA ILE A 60 2.80 7.03 -12.21
C ILE A 60 2.12 6.18 -11.15
N LEU A 61 1.03 6.67 -10.56
CA LEU A 61 0.20 5.97 -9.59
C LEU A 61 -1.16 5.66 -10.23
N PHE A 62 -1.50 4.38 -10.29
CA PHE A 62 -2.73 3.92 -10.92
C PHE A 62 -3.81 3.65 -9.88
N LEU A 63 -5.03 4.09 -10.18
CA LEU A 63 -6.23 3.66 -9.45
C LEU A 63 -6.49 2.17 -9.69
N ASN A 64 -6.94 1.46 -8.66
CA ASN A 64 -7.31 0.06 -8.79
C ASN A 64 -8.74 -0.07 -9.32
N PRO A 65 -8.98 -0.74 -10.47
CA PRO A 65 -10.33 -0.85 -11.04
C PRO A 65 -11.32 -1.59 -10.15
N VAL A 66 -12.61 -1.28 -10.32
CA VAL A 66 -13.72 -1.86 -9.53
C VAL A 66 -13.74 -3.39 -9.52
N GLU A 67 -13.22 -4.04 -10.58
CA GLU A 67 -13.17 -5.50 -10.66
C GLU A 67 -12.17 -6.14 -9.68
N PHE A 68 -11.20 -5.38 -9.17
CA PHE A 68 -10.19 -5.84 -8.23
C PHE A 68 -10.48 -5.34 -6.81
N VAL A 69 -11.13 -4.19 -6.65
CA VAL A 69 -11.46 -3.61 -5.33
C VAL A 69 -12.58 -4.40 -4.67
N ASN A 70 -12.33 -4.92 -3.47
CA ASN A 70 -13.36 -5.51 -2.61
C ASN A 70 -14.00 -4.45 -1.71
N GLU A 71 -13.15 -3.62 -1.09
CA GLU A 71 -13.54 -2.55 -0.20
C GLU A 71 -12.61 -1.36 -0.44
N ASN A 72 -13.17 -0.16 -0.49
CA ASN A 72 -12.40 1.06 -0.59
C ASN A 72 -12.45 1.78 0.76
N LEU A 73 -11.29 2.17 1.29
CA LEU A 73 -11.21 2.85 2.57
C LEU A 73 -11.47 4.34 2.43
N GLU A 74 -11.90 4.98 3.52
CA GLU A 74 -11.83 6.44 3.61
C GLU A 74 -10.35 6.88 3.65
N PRO A 75 -10.01 8.02 3.02
CA PRO A 75 -8.65 8.55 3.09
C PRO A 75 -8.15 8.71 4.52
N PHE A 76 -6.89 8.32 4.74
CA PHE A 76 -6.26 8.43 6.03
C PHE A 76 -6.20 9.90 6.48
N ASN A 77 -6.50 10.12 7.76
CA ASN A 77 -6.41 11.41 8.39
C ASN A 77 -5.59 11.31 9.69
N ALA A 78 -5.43 12.44 10.39
CA ALA A 78 -4.63 12.51 11.62
C ALA A 78 -5.13 11.56 12.74
N TRP A 79 -6.35 11.05 12.64
CA TRP A 79 -6.97 10.14 13.61
C TRP A 79 -7.04 8.69 13.13
N SER A 80 -6.61 8.40 11.90
CA SER A 80 -6.56 7.03 11.39
C SER A 80 -5.48 6.26 12.15
N PRO A 81 -5.83 5.22 12.93
CA PRO A 81 -4.88 4.47 13.75
C PRO A 81 -4.15 3.45 12.87
N VAL A 82 -3.24 3.96 12.04
CA VAL A 82 -2.40 3.14 11.16
C VAL A 82 -1.17 2.70 11.93
N GLU A 83 -0.96 1.39 11.95
CA GLU A 83 0.19 0.74 12.59
C GLU A 83 0.95 -0.12 11.57
N VAL A 84 2.27 -0.13 11.68
CA VAL A 84 3.13 -1.02 10.90
C VAL A 84 3.91 -1.92 11.86
N THR A 85 3.70 -3.22 11.73
CA THR A 85 4.46 -4.23 12.46
C THR A 85 5.44 -4.94 11.54
N TRP A 86 6.53 -5.43 12.12
CA TRP A 86 7.67 -5.97 11.40
C TRP A 86 7.94 -7.40 11.86
N ASP A 87 8.22 -8.29 10.91
CA ASP A 87 8.79 -9.61 11.15
C ASP A 87 10.10 -9.72 10.37
N PHE A 88 11.18 -10.06 11.07
CA PHE A 88 12.54 -10.21 10.51
C PHE A 88 13.03 -11.66 10.61
N GLY A 89 12.13 -12.62 10.39
CA GLY A 89 12.44 -14.05 10.29
C GLY A 89 13.22 -14.42 9.02
N GLU A 90 12.78 -15.48 8.32
CA GLU A 90 13.42 -15.91 7.06
C GLU A 90 13.26 -14.87 5.95
N GLU A 91 12.11 -14.20 5.91
CA GLU A 91 11.82 -13.08 5.02
C GLU A 91 11.49 -11.85 5.85
N THR A 92 11.92 -10.67 5.40
CA THR A 92 11.50 -9.40 5.99
C THR A 92 10.07 -9.08 5.55
N VAL A 93 9.16 -9.01 6.51
CA VAL A 93 7.75 -8.72 6.30
C VAL A 93 7.37 -7.44 7.03
N ALA A 94 6.65 -6.56 6.33
CA ALA A 94 5.98 -5.40 6.92
C ALA A 94 4.46 -5.58 6.78
N ASN A 95 3.76 -5.62 7.90
CA ASN A 95 2.31 -5.72 7.93
C ASN A 95 1.71 -4.36 8.31
N ILE A 96 0.76 -3.88 7.51
CA ILE A 96 0.09 -2.59 7.70
C ILE A 96 -1.31 -2.84 8.23
N PHE A 97 -1.61 -2.25 9.38
CA PHE A 97 -2.88 -2.36 10.08
C PHE A 97 -3.59 -1.02 10.09
N LEU A 98 -4.92 -1.05 9.96
CA LEU A 98 -5.81 0.07 10.21
C LEU A 98 -6.82 -0.35 11.28
N SER A 99 -6.80 0.29 12.45
CA SER A 99 -7.71 -0.06 13.55
C SER A 99 -7.65 -1.56 13.90
N GLU A 100 -6.44 -2.10 14.06
CA GLU A 100 -6.17 -3.53 14.34
C GLU A 100 -6.51 -4.51 13.19
N ARG A 101 -7.09 -4.05 12.08
CA ARG A 101 -7.35 -4.86 10.89
C ARG A 101 -6.13 -4.86 9.97
N LEU A 102 -5.62 -6.05 9.63
CA LEU A 102 -4.58 -6.20 8.61
C LEU A 102 -5.13 -5.82 7.24
N ILE A 103 -4.61 -4.73 6.66
CA ILE A 103 -5.06 -4.22 5.36
C ILE A 103 -4.08 -4.55 4.24
N ALA A 104 -2.77 -4.59 4.55
CA ALA A 104 -1.75 -4.88 3.57
C ALA A 104 -0.53 -5.56 4.19
N LYS A 105 0.20 -6.30 3.35
CA LYS A 105 1.45 -6.98 3.65
C LYS A 105 2.44 -6.71 2.52
N LEU A 106 3.65 -6.31 2.89
CA LEU A 106 4.78 -6.11 2.00
C LEU A 106 5.93 -7.03 2.40
N THR A 107 6.66 -7.53 1.42
CA THR A 107 7.91 -8.27 1.62
C THR A 107 9.00 -7.71 0.72
N VAL A 108 10.26 -7.99 1.02
CA VAL A 108 11.36 -7.58 0.13
C VAL A 108 11.20 -8.27 -1.22
N GLY A 109 11.10 -7.47 -2.28
CA GLY A 109 10.87 -7.91 -3.65
C GLY A 109 9.40 -7.90 -4.10
N SER A 110 8.42 -7.63 -3.23
CA SER A 110 7.00 -7.67 -3.59
C SER A 110 6.60 -6.47 -4.45
N ARG A 111 6.27 -6.69 -5.73
CA ARG A 111 5.76 -5.66 -6.64
C ARG A 111 4.69 -6.26 -7.57
N PRO A 112 3.41 -6.33 -7.17
CA PRO A 112 2.84 -5.73 -5.95
C PRO A 112 2.94 -6.64 -4.69
N GLY A 113 2.63 -6.07 -3.53
CA GLY A 113 2.37 -6.77 -2.27
C GLY A 113 0.96 -7.36 -2.18
N TRP A 114 0.54 -7.77 -0.97
CA TRP A 114 -0.76 -8.40 -0.70
C TRP A 114 -1.71 -7.51 0.10
N SER A 115 -2.98 -7.44 -0.29
CA SER A 115 -4.00 -6.58 0.31
C SER A 115 -5.26 -7.37 0.65
N SER A 116 -5.86 -7.11 1.82
CA SER A 116 -7.18 -7.65 2.17
C SER A 116 -8.34 -6.83 1.57
N LEU A 117 -8.01 -5.73 0.87
CA LEU A 117 -8.95 -4.79 0.26
C LEU A 117 -9.26 -5.14 -1.19
N VAL A 118 -8.64 -6.20 -1.73
CA VAL A 118 -8.89 -6.70 -3.09
C VAL A 118 -9.66 -8.02 -3.10
N THR A 119 -10.45 -8.24 -4.15
CA THR A 119 -11.28 -9.44 -4.30
C THR A 119 -10.54 -10.63 -4.91
N LYS A 120 -9.52 -10.35 -5.73
CA LYS A 120 -8.68 -11.30 -6.48
C LYS A 120 -7.31 -10.68 -6.75
N ASP A 121 -6.35 -11.51 -7.17
CA ASP A 121 -5.05 -11.02 -7.61
C ASP A 121 -5.20 -10.05 -8.77
N GLY A 122 -4.50 -8.94 -8.67
CA GLY A 122 -4.45 -7.90 -9.68
C GLY A 122 -3.05 -7.33 -9.84
N PRO A 123 -2.87 -6.43 -10.81
CA PRO A 123 -1.56 -5.86 -11.09
C PRO A 123 -1.07 -4.87 -10.03
N LEU A 124 -1.96 -4.36 -9.16
CA LEU A 124 -1.63 -3.36 -8.15
C LEU A 124 -1.63 -3.91 -6.71
N ALA A 125 -2.23 -5.08 -6.50
CA ALA A 125 -2.23 -5.81 -5.25
C ALA A 125 -2.62 -7.29 -5.48
N LEU A 126 -1.95 -8.19 -4.78
CA LEU A 126 -2.32 -9.59 -4.66
C LEU A 126 -3.34 -9.77 -3.53
N LYS A 127 -4.17 -10.80 -3.61
CA LYS A 127 -5.13 -11.10 -2.55
C LYS A 127 -4.42 -11.69 -1.35
N LEU A 128 -4.66 -11.11 -0.17
CA LEU A 128 -4.22 -11.64 1.12
C LEU A 128 -4.99 -12.90 1.53
#